data_AF-A0A2J4YFY6-F1
#
_entry.id   AF-A0A2J4YFY6-F1
#
_cell.length_a   1.000
_cell.length_b   1.000
_cell.length_c   1.000
_cell.angle_alpha   90.00
_cell.angle_beta   90.00
_cell.angle_gamma   90.00
#
_symmetry.space_group_name_H-M   'P 1'
#
loop_
_entity.id
_entity.type
_entity.pdbx_description
1 polymer ?
#
loop_
_entity_poly.entity_id
_entity_poly.type
_entity_poly.pdbx_seq_one_letter_code
_entity_poly.pdbx_strand_id
1 'polypeptide(L)'
;HILRYAALADDMAAGCGDGQRRKELETIADISRHNAVHRPEDFWQACQLFWYMNIILQYESNASSISLGRFDQYMLPYYQASLNRGQDPQFIQELLESLWVKCNDIVLLRSTSSARYFAGFPTGYTALLGGLTETGRSAVNILSFLSLDAYQNVRLPQPNLGVRVNELVDRPFLRKTAETIRLGTGIPQIFNDEVVIPAFLNRGVSLDDARDYSVVGCVELSIPGRTYGLHDIAMFNLLKVMEIVMLENESNPDITWDGLIDQIRDKIRYYIKLMVEGSNICDIGHRDWAPVPLLSSFIEDCVQHGQDITEGGARYNFSGVQGIGIANLSDSLHALKGMVFEQKRLSFAELIAVLKANFQTPEGEKIRARLINRFEKYGNDIDEVDNISADLLRFYCKEVEQYLSLYTSPSPRDREKTRMPSFALKKK
;
A
#
# COMPACT_ATOMS: atom_id res chain seq x y z
N HIS A 1 -12.45 18.34 19.56
CA HIS A 1 -11.21 18.76 18.85
C HIS A 1 -11.47 19.98 17.96
N ILE A 2 -12.35 19.86 16.95
CA ILE A 2 -12.70 20.93 15.98
C ILE A 2 -13.01 22.29 16.63
N LEU A 3 -13.91 22.34 17.61
CA LEU A 3 -14.28 23.61 18.30
C LEU A 3 -13.10 24.31 19.01
N ARG A 4 -12.04 23.57 19.37
CA ARG A 4 -10.83 24.19 19.94
C ARG A 4 -10.06 25.00 18.89
N TYR A 5 -10.06 24.55 17.64
CA TYR A 5 -9.48 25.33 16.53
C TYR A 5 -10.34 26.55 16.20
N ALA A 6 -11.67 26.46 16.34
CA ALA A 6 -12.53 27.63 16.20
C ALA A 6 -12.17 28.72 17.21
N ALA A 7 -12.07 28.37 18.50
CA ALA A 7 -11.68 29.30 19.56
C ALA A 7 -10.27 29.87 19.34
N LEU A 8 -9.31 29.03 18.93
CA LEU A 8 -7.95 29.50 18.62
C LEU A 8 -7.93 30.49 17.45
N ALA A 9 -8.71 30.24 16.42
CA ALA A 9 -8.80 31.13 15.26
C ALA A 9 -9.42 32.49 15.64
N ASP A 10 -10.47 32.50 16.48
CA ASP A 10 -11.05 33.73 17.03
C ASP A 10 -10.03 34.54 17.85
N ASP A 11 -9.30 33.86 18.75
CA ASP A 11 -8.26 34.49 19.58
C ASP A 11 -7.14 35.11 18.72
N MET A 12 -6.70 34.39 17.67
CA MET A 12 -5.71 34.89 16.73
C MET A 12 -6.24 36.05 15.88
N ALA A 13 -7.51 36.02 15.47
CA ALA A 13 -8.14 37.09 14.69
C ALA A 13 -8.20 38.39 15.50
N ALA A 14 -8.55 38.32 16.78
CA ALA A 14 -8.63 39.48 17.67
C ALA A 14 -7.29 40.23 17.80
N GLY A 15 -6.17 39.50 17.76
CA GLY A 15 -4.82 40.07 17.79
C GLY A 15 -4.20 40.37 16.41
N CYS A 16 -4.88 40.06 15.30
CA CYS A 16 -4.27 40.12 13.97
C CYS A 16 -4.35 41.53 13.38
N GLY A 17 -3.19 42.17 13.13
CA GLY A 17 -3.12 43.51 12.53
C GLY A 17 -3.38 43.56 11.02
N ASP A 18 -3.22 42.43 10.31
CA ASP A 18 -3.47 42.30 8.88
C ASP A 18 -4.96 42.00 8.64
N GLY A 19 -5.64 42.87 7.90
CA GLY A 19 -7.08 42.75 7.66
C GLY A 19 -7.48 41.54 6.81
N GLN A 20 -6.65 41.15 5.85
CA GLN A 20 -6.91 39.97 5.02
C GLN A 20 -6.74 38.70 5.86
N ARG A 21 -5.63 38.60 6.59
CA ARG A 21 -5.36 37.44 7.46
C ARG A 21 -6.39 37.31 8.58
N ARG A 22 -6.85 38.42 9.15
CA ARG A 22 -7.92 38.43 10.15
C ARG A 22 -9.19 37.79 9.58
N LYS A 23 -9.61 38.19 8.37
CA LYS A 23 -10.80 37.64 7.71
C LYS A 23 -10.66 36.13 7.44
N GLU A 24 -9.48 35.67 7.05
CA GLU A 24 -9.21 34.24 6.91
C GLU A 24 -9.38 33.48 8.22
N LEU A 25 -8.85 34.02 9.33
CA LEU A 25 -8.98 33.42 10.66
C LEU A 25 -10.44 33.37 11.12
N GLU A 26 -11.18 34.46 10.96
CA GLU A 26 -12.64 34.49 11.23
C GLU A 26 -13.38 33.44 10.39
N THR A 27 -13.03 33.31 9.10
CA THR A 27 -13.61 32.30 8.22
C THR A 27 -13.27 30.88 8.67
N ILE A 28 -12.03 30.61 9.11
CA ILE A 28 -11.63 29.32 9.66
C ILE A 28 -12.43 29.00 10.93
N ALA A 29 -12.68 29.99 11.79
CA ALA A 29 -13.49 29.81 12.99
C ALA A 29 -14.94 29.41 12.65
N ASP A 30 -15.56 30.12 11.71
CA ASP A 30 -16.92 29.84 11.23
C ASP A 30 -17.04 28.45 10.60
N ILE A 31 -16.11 28.09 9.70
CA ILE A 31 -16.04 26.76 9.09
C ILE A 31 -15.89 25.68 10.17
N SER A 32 -15.04 25.91 11.16
CA SER A 32 -14.82 24.95 12.25
C SER A 32 -16.09 24.75 13.09
N ARG A 33 -16.83 25.82 13.38
CA ARG A 33 -18.12 25.73 14.10
C ARG A 33 -19.17 24.97 13.30
N HIS A 34 -19.24 25.23 11.99
CA HIS A 34 -20.13 24.51 11.08
C HIS A 34 -19.80 23.01 11.02
N ASN A 35 -18.55 22.67 10.70
CA ASN A 35 -18.08 21.29 10.54
C ASN A 35 -18.13 20.46 11.82
N ALA A 36 -18.25 21.09 12.99
CA ALA A 36 -18.37 20.38 14.25
C ALA A 36 -19.71 19.62 14.39
N VAL A 37 -20.76 20.05 13.68
CA VAL A 37 -22.12 19.50 13.81
C VAL A 37 -22.88 19.37 12.49
N HIS A 38 -22.37 19.94 11.40
CA HIS A 38 -22.99 19.90 10.07
C HIS A 38 -22.07 19.30 9.02
N ARG A 39 -22.69 18.74 7.97
CA ARG A 39 -21.97 18.33 6.77
C ARG A 39 -21.38 19.56 6.06
N PRO A 40 -20.20 19.45 5.44
CA PRO A 40 -19.69 20.48 4.56
C PRO A 40 -20.66 20.81 3.43
N GLU A 41 -20.63 22.05 2.95
CA GLU A 41 -21.48 22.51 1.83
C GLU A 41 -20.68 23.06 0.66
N ASP A 42 -19.39 23.33 0.88
CA ASP A 42 -18.46 23.84 -0.11
C ASP A 42 -17.08 23.20 0.06
N PHE A 43 -16.17 23.50 -0.87
CA PHE A 43 -14.86 22.88 -0.93
C PHE A 43 -13.98 23.23 0.28
N TRP A 44 -14.05 24.46 0.79
CA TRP A 44 -13.23 24.86 1.94
C TRP A 44 -13.67 24.11 3.19
N GLN A 45 -14.97 24.06 3.45
CA GLN A 45 -15.53 23.27 4.56
C GLN A 45 -15.14 21.79 4.41
N ALA A 46 -15.21 21.23 3.20
CA ALA A 46 -14.87 19.83 2.97
C ALA A 46 -13.39 19.54 3.22
N CYS A 47 -12.48 20.37 2.70
CA CYS A 47 -11.04 20.25 2.94
C CYS A 47 -10.69 20.35 4.42
N GLN A 48 -11.34 21.28 5.14
CA GLN A 48 -11.08 21.49 6.56
C GLN A 48 -11.58 20.31 7.42
N LEU A 49 -12.77 19.78 7.15
CA LEU A 49 -13.28 18.60 7.85
C LEU A 49 -12.42 17.37 7.54
N PHE A 50 -12.09 17.15 6.26
CA PHE A 50 -11.18 16.09 5.84
C PHE A 50 -9.85 16.16 6.59
N TRP A 51 -9.24 17.34 6.70
CA TRP A 51 -7.98 17.50 7.43
C TRP A 51 -8.14 17.26 8.93
N TYR A 52 -9.22 17.73 9.56
CA TYR A 52 -9.48 17.44 10.96
C TYR A 52 -9.61 15.95 11.22
N MET A 53 -10.32 15.21 10.36
CA MET A 53 -10.46 13.77 10.52
C MET A 53 -9.12 13.03 10.39
N ASN A 54 -8.26 13.47 9.46
CA ASN A 54 -6.91 12.93 9.32
C ASN A 54 -6.07 13.11 10.60
N ILE A 55 -6.21 14.23 11.32
CA ILE A 55 -5.54 14.45 12.61
C ILE A 55 -6.21 13.62 13.72
N ILE A 56 -7.53 13.64 13.80
CA ILE A 56 -8.27 13.01 14.91
C ILE A 56 -8.04 11.49 14.91
N LEU A 57 -8.06 10.85 13.74
CA LEU A 57 -7.79 9.42 13.63
C LEU A 57 -6.37 9.04 14.10
N GLN A 58 -5.40 9.94 13.90
CA GLN A 58 -4.02 9.75 14.38
C GLN A 58 -3.88 9.90 15.91
N TYR A 59 -4.87 10.50 16.60
CA TYR A 59 -4.92 10.50 18.06
C TYR A 59 -5.51 9.22 18.64
N GLU A 60 -6.43 8.57 17.91
CA GLU A 60 -6.98 7.28 18.31
C GLU A 60 -5.95 6.16 18.15
N SER A 61 -5.27 6.14 17.01
CA SER A 61 -4.25 5.13 16.71
C SER A 61 -3.06 5.77 16.01
N ASN A 62 -1.87 5.24 16.28
CA ASN A 62 -0.63 5.64 15.61
C ASN A 62 -0.42 4.89 14.28
N ALA A 63 -1.47 4.28 13.72
CA ALA A 63 -1.42 3.53 12.48
C ALA A 63 -0.89 4.40 11.33
N SER A 64 0.12 3.88 10.63
CA SER A 64 0.51 4.47 9.35
C SER A 64 -0.51 4.15 8.26
N SER A 65 -0.40 4.85 7.13
CA SER A 65 -1.13 4.56 5.91
C SER A 65 -2.64 4.79 6.00
N ILE A 66 -3.09 5.78 6.79
CA ILE A 66 -4.45 6.33 6.68
C ILE A 66 -4.55 7.03 5.32
N SER A 67 -4.90 6.26 4.30
CA SER A 67 -4.87 6.70 2.91
C SER A 67 -6.13 7.49 2.56
N LEU A 68 -5.96 8.47 1.68
CA LEU A 68 -7.01 9.40 1.30
C LEU A 68 -8.03 8.76 0.37
N GLY A 69 -7.69 7.63 -0.26
CA GLY A 69 -8.63 6.92 -1.12
C GLY A 69 -8.86 7.64 -2.44
N ARG A 70 -10.11 7.66 -2.90
CA ARG A 70 -10.51 8.28 -4.17
C ARG A 70 -10.86 9.75 -4.01
N PHE A 71 -9.86 10.55 -3.59
CA PHE A 71 -10.01 11.96 -3.23
C PHE A 71 -10.76 12.77 -4.30
N ASP A 72 -10.41 12.57 -5.57
CA ASP A 72 -11.01 13.27 -6.70
C ASP A 72 -12.48 12.93 -6.94
N GLN A 73 -13.01 11.85 -6.36
CA GLN A 73 -14.41 11.47 -6.49
C GLN A 73 -15.26 12.06 -5.38
N TYR A 74 -14.91 11.81 -4.11
CA TYR A 74 -15.75 12.26 -2.98
C TYR A 74 -15.64 13.76 -2.70
N MET A 75 -14.59 14.42 -3.16
CA MET A 75 -14.44 15.89 -3.02
C MET A 75 -15.05 16.68 -4.18
N LEU A 76 -15.32 16.03 -5.32
CA LEU A 76 -15.84 16.69 -6.53
C LEU A 76 -17.17 17.43 -6.31
N PRO A 77 -18.18 16.88 -5.58
CA PRO A 77 -19.43 17.60 -5.35
C PRO A 77 -19.24 18.94 -4.64
N TYR A 78 -18.31 19.01 -3.67
CA TYR A 78 -18.01 20.22 -2.92
C TYR A 78 -17.26 21.25 -3.77
N TYR A 79 -16.34 20.78 -4.63
CA TYR A 79 -15.67 21.62 -5.63
C TYR A 79 -16.69 22.27 -6.57
N GLN A 80 -17.64 21.49 -7.09
CA GLN A 80 -18.70 22.00 -7.96
C GLN A 80 -19.64 22.97 -7.22
N ALA A 81 -19.98 22.69 -5.97
CA ALA A 81 -20.80 23.57 -5.15
C ALA A 81 -20.14 24.94 -4.93
N SER A 82 -18.83 24.96 -4.66
CA SER A 82 -18.03 26.19 -4.56
C SER A 82 -18.08 27.03 -5.83
N LEU A 83 -17.86 26.41 -6.99
CA LEU A 83 -17.92 27.11 -8.28
C LEU A 83 -19.32 27.68 -8.56
N ASN A 84 -20.37 26.91 -8.30
CA ASN A 84 -21.75 27.35 -8.50
C ASN A 84 -22.15 28.51 -7.59
N ARG A 85 -21.52 28.62 -6.41
CA ARG A 85 -21.67 29.76 -5.48
C ARG A 85 -20.80 30.97 -5.87
N GLY A 86 -20.07 30.90 -6.98
CA GLY A 86 -19.23 31.98 -7.49
C GLY A 86 -17.89 32.12 -6.77
N GLN A 87 -17.41 31.09 -6.08
CA GLN A 87 -16.04 31.09 -5.54
C GLN A 87 -15.03 31.09 -6.69
N ASP A 88 -13.95 31.86 -6.52
CA ASP A 88 -12.88 31.98 -7.51
C ASP A 88 -12.16 30.62 -7.68
N PRO A 89 -12.08 30.07 -8.91
CA PRO A 89 -11.32 28.85 -9.18
C PRO A 89 -9.87 28.90 -8.69
N GLN A 90 -9.21 30.06 -8.76
CA GLN A 90 -7.82 30.20 -8.29
C GLN A 90 -7.72 30.02 -6.77
N PHE A 91 -8.68 30.57 -6.04
CA PHE A 91 -8.76 30.40 -4.59
C PHE A 91 -9.05 28.94 -4.20
N ILE A 92 -9.93 28.25 -4.93
CA ILE A 92 -10.20 26.83 -4.69
C ILE A 92 -8.93 25.98 -4.93
N GLN A 93 -8.14 26.33 -5.95
CA GLN A 93 -6.85 25.70 -6.21
C GLN A 93 -5.85 25.96 -5.07
N GLU A 94 -5.79 27.18 -4.54
CA GLU A 94 -4.95 27.50 -3.37
C GLU A 94 -5.35 26.69 -2.12
N LEU A 95 -6.64 26.46 -1.89
CA LEU A 95 -7.13 25.59 -0.82
C LEU A 95 -6.66 24.14 -1.01
N LEU A 96 -6.70 23.63 -2.23
CA LEU A 96 -6.21 22.29 -2.57
C LEU A 96 -4.70 22.18 -2.32
N GLU A 97 -3.92 23.16 -2.77
CA GLU A 97 -2.47 23.21 -2.57
C GLU A 97 -2.10 23.34 -1.10
N SER A 98 -2.85 24.14 -0.34
CA SER A 98 -2.70 24.25 1.11
C SER A 98 -2.92 22.90 1.79
N LEU A 99 -3.94 22.14 1.38
CA LEU A 99 -4.17 20.78 1.89
C LEU A 99 -3.01 19.83 1.54
N TRP A 100 -2.43 19.96 0.34
CA TRP A 100 -1.26 19.17 -0.07
C TRP A 100 -0.07 19.46 0.82
N VAL A 101 0.17 20.74 1.15
CA VAL A 101 1.20 21.12 2.14
C VAL A 101 0.90 20.44 3.49
N LYS A 102 -0.33 20.56 3.99
CA LYS A 102 -0.74 19.96 5.28
C LYS A 102 -0.53 18.45 5.34
N CYS A 103 -0.70 17.72 4.24
CA CYS A 103 -0.45 16.27 4.18
C CYS A 103 0.99 15.87 4.57
N ASN A 104 1.92 16.82 4.66
CA ASN A 104 3.32 16.60 5.05
C ASN A 104 3.61 16.99 6.52
N ASP A 105 2.64 17.51 7.27
CA ASP A 105 2.86 17.96 8.65
C ASP A 105 2.93 16.81 9.67
N ILE A 106 2.31 15.67 9.35
CA ILE A 106 2.27 14.52 10.26
C ILE A 106 3.56 13.71 10.11
N VAL A 107 4.20 13.42 11.23
CA VAL A 107 5.43 12.63 11.29
C VAL A 107 5.21 11.44 12.22
N LEU A 108 5.49 10.25 11.71
CA LEU A 108 5.39 9.00 12.48
C LEU A 108 6.77 8.61 13.03
N LEU A 109 6.89 8.56 14.35
CA LEU A 109 8.12 8.12 15.01
C LEU A 109 8.14 6.59 15.11
N ARG A 110 9.26 6.00 14.68
CA ARG A 110 9.50 4.56 14.70
C ARG A 110 10.78 4.24 15.47
N SER A 111 10.88 3.01 15.98
CA SER A 111 12.13 2.52 16.56
C SER A 111 13.27 2.56 15.51
N THR A 112 14.52 2.66 15.96
CA THR A 112 15.68 2.73 15.06
C THR A 112 15.76 1.56 14.08
N SER A 113 15.35 0.36 14.50
CA SER A 113 15.32 -0.81 13.62
C SER A 113 14.22 -0.69 12.56
N SER A 114 13.00 -0.29 12.93
CA SER A 114 11.88 -0.10 12.00
C SER A 114 12.14 1.05 11.03
N ALA A 115 12.71 2.16 11.49
CA ALA A 115 13.00 3.34 10.69
C ALA A 115 13.95 3.06 9.50
N ARG A 116 14.78 2.02 9.56
CA ARG A 116 15.65 1.61 8.43
C ARG A 116 14.84 1.10 7.23
N TYR A 117 13.67 0.53 7.48
CA TYR A 117 12.78 -0.01 6.45
C TYR A 117 11.71 1.00 6.00
N PHE A 118 11.45 2.01 6.84
CA PHE A 118 10.49 3.09 6.59
C PHE A 118 11.20 4.46 6.61
N ALA A 119 12.27 4.58 5.83
CA ALA A 119 13.07 5.81 5.76
C ALA A 119 12.33 6.93 5.04
N GLY A 120 12.58 8.19 5.44
CA GLY A 120 11.99 9.38 4.81
C GLY A 120 10.65 9.82 5.38
N PHE A 121 10.31 9.38 6.61
CA PHE A 121 9.06 9.72 7.31
C PHE A 121 7.77 9.45 6.49
N PRO A 122 7.63 8.29 5.84
CA PRO A 122 6.43 7.99 5.07
C PRO A 122 5.22 7.86 6.01
N THR A 123 4.19 8.66 5.77
CA THR A 123 2.90 8.56 6.47
C THR A 123 1.91 7.67 5.74
N GLY A 124 2.07 7.51 4.43
CA GLY A 124 1.18 6.70 3.58
C GLY A 124 -0.15 7.38 3.25
N TYR A 125 -0.15 8.71 3.08
CA TYR A 125 -1.31 9.47 2.61
C TYR A 125 -1.47 9.31 1.10
N THR A 126 -2.01 8.16 0.71
CA THR A 126 -2.14 7.79 -0.70
C THR A 126 -3.51 8.13 -1.25
N ALA A 127 -3.54 8.82 -2.39
CA ALA A 127 -4.78 9.15 -3.11
C ALA A 127 -4.73 8.58 -4.53
N LEU A 128 -5.77 7.85 -4.94
CA LEU A 128 -5.89 7.33 -6.30
C LEU A 128 -6.86 8.18 -7.11
N LEU A 129 -6.36 8.67 -8.25
CA LEU A 129 -7.08 9.52 -9.18
C LEU A 129 -7.62 8.71 -10.36
N GLY A 130 -8.77 9.11 -10.88
CA GLY A 130 -9.39 8.51 -12.06
C GLY A 130 -9.95 7.12 -11.80
N GLY A 131 -9.72 6.18 -12.72
CA GLY A 131 -10.27 4.83 -12.68
C GLY A 131 -11.67 4.75 -13.30
N LEU A 132 -12.54 3.93 -12.70
CA LEU A 132 -13.90 3.68 -13.19
C LEU A 132 -14.97 4.13 -12.18
N THR A 133 -16.13 4.48 -12.70
CA THR A 133 -17.38 4.67 -11.92
C THR A 133 -18.02 3.32 -11.65
N GLU A 134 -19.02 3.27 -10.77
CA GLU A 134 -19.83 2.07 -10.49
C GLU A 134 -20.39 1.44 -11.77
N THR A 135 -20.81 2.27 -12.73
CA THR A 135 -21.32 1.84 -14.04
C THR A 135 -20.25 1.40 -15.04
N GLY A 136 -18.97 1.43 -14.67
CA GLY A 136 -17.84 1.03 -15.52
C GLY A 136 -17.42 2.07 -16.57
N ARG A 137 -17.82 3.34 -16.41
CA ARG A 137 -17.33 4.46 -17.25
C ARG A 137 -16.10 5.10 -16.62
N SER A 138 -15.31 5.82 -17.41
CA SER A 138 -14.20 6.63 -16.87
C SER A 138 -14.66 7.54 -15.73
N ALA A 139 -13.93 7.52 -14.62
CA ALA A 139 -14.14 8.38 -13.45
C ALA A 139 -13.21 9.60 -13.42
N VAL A 140 -12.42 9.80 -14.49
CA VAL A 140 -11.58 11.00 -14.62
C VAL A 140 -12.47 12.24 -14.64
N ASN A 141 -12.15 13.22 -13.81
CA ASN A 141 -12.89 14.47 -13.69
C ASN A 141 -11.94 15.66 -13.49
N ILE A 142 -12.48 16.87 -13.41
CA ILE A 142 -11.66 18.09 -13.26
C ILE A 142 -10.76 18.06 -12.02
N LEU A 143 -11.22 17.50 -10.91
CA LEU A 143 -10.43 17.42 -9.69
C LEU A 143 -9.29 16.39 -9.80
N SER A 144 -9.41 15.40 -10.69
CA SER A 144 -8.30 14.52 -11.06
C SER A 144 -7.14 15.32 -11.67
N PHE A 145 -7.43 16.27 -12.58
CA PHE A 145 -6.42 17.15 -13.18
C PHE A 145 -5.84 18.13 -12.15
N LEU A 146 -6.71 18.80 -11.39
CA LEU A 146 -6.27 19.79 -10.39
C LEU A 146 -5.43 19.17 -9.27
N SER A 147 -5.67 17.91 -8.93
CA SER A 147 -4.84 17.16 -7.98
C SER A 147 -3.41 16.95 -8.50
N LEU A 148 -3.26 16.69 -9.82
CA LEU A 148 -1.94 16.64 -10.46
C LEU A 148 -1.31 18.04 -10.53
N ASP A 149 -2.08 19.09 -10.85
CA ASP A 149 -1.59 20.48 -10.83
C ASP A 149 -1.08 20.89 -9.44
N ALA A 150 -1.87 20.63 -8.39
CA ALA A 150 -1.48 20.91 -7.02
C ALA A 150 -0.17 20.20 -6.64
N TYR A 151 -0.02 18.93 -7.05
CA TYR A 151 1.23 18.22 -6.86
C TYR A 151 2.40 18.84 -7.65
N GLN A 152 2.19 19.19 -8.92
CA GLN A 152 3.22 19.82 -9.76
C GLN A 152 3.69 21.17 -9.20
N ASN A 153 2.80 21.89 -8.49
CA ASN A 153 3.09 23.17 -7.84
C ASN A 153 3.79 22.99 -6.49
N VAL A 154 3.29 22.09 -5.63
CA VAL A 154 3.76 21.90 -4.25
C VAL A 154 5.02 21.03 -4.17
N ARG A 155 5.08 19.93 -4.94
CA ARG A 155 6.22 18.99 -5.03
C ARG A 155 6.74 18.43 -3.70
N LEU A 156 5.86 18.30 -2.71
CA LEU A 156 6.18 17.61 -1.46
C LEU A 156 5.85 16.10 -1.56
N PRO A 157 6.45 15.24 -0.72
CA PRO A 157 6.27 13.79 -0.81
C PRO A 157 4.84 13.29 -0.56
N GLN A 158 4.04 14.02 0.21
CA GLN A 158 2.64 13.72 0.48
C GLN A 158 1.71 14.78 -0.13
N PRO A 159 0.47 14.43 -0.51
CA PRO A 159 -0.03 13.07 -0.62
C PRO A 159 0.71 12.28 -1.72
N ASN A 160 0.91 10.99 -1.49
CA ASN A 160 1.44 10.08 -2.49
C ASN A 160 0.35 9.80 -3.53
N LEU A 161 0.43 10.41 -4.70
CA LEU A 161 -0.60 10.24 -5.73
C LEU A 161 -0.39 8.94 -6.51
N GLY A 162 -1.50 8.27 -6.80
CA GLY A 162 -1.61 7.19 -7.78
C GLY A 162 -2.64 7.53 -8.84
N VAL A 163 -2.49 6.99 -10.04
CA VAL A 163 -3.47 7.08 -11.12
C VAL A 163 -3.92 5.68 -11.50
N ARG A 164 -5.24 5.49 -11.50
CA ARG A 164 -5.87 4.28 -12.02
C ARG A 164 -6.02 4.40 -13.53
N VAL A 165 -5.36 3.49 -14.24
CA VAL A 165 -5.38 3.40 -15.71
C VAL A 165 -6.23 2.23 -16.15
N ASN A 166 -6.92 2.44 -17.26
CA ASN A 166 -7.71 1.46 -17.98
C ASN A 166 -7.85 1.86 -19.44
N GLU A 167 -8.39 1.00 -20.29
CA GLU A 167 -8.60 1.27 -21.72
C GLU A 167 -9.51 2.48 -21.99
N LEU A 168 -10.40 2.83 -21.04
CA LEU A 168 -11.35 3.94 -21.15
C LEU A 168 -10.80 5.28 -20.65
N VAL A 169 -9.57 5.31 -20.13
CA VAL A 169 -8.97 6.51 -19.55
C VAL A 169 -8.79 7.60 -20.62
N ASP A 170 -9.06 8.84 -20.24
CA ASP A 170 -8.93 9.98 -21.15
C ASP A 170 -7.46 10.26 -21.50
N ARG A 171 -7.15 10.43 -22.80
CA ARG A 171 -5.77 10.62 -23.28
C ARG A 171 -5.12 11.91 -22.76
N PRO A 172 -5.79 13.07 -22.75
CA PRO A 172 -5.30 14.26 -22.04
C PRO A 172 -4.90 13.98 -20.60
N PHE A 173 -5.71 13.24 -19.83
CA PHE A 173 -5.35 12.89 -18.44
C PHE A 173 -4.11 11.99 -18.35
N LEU A 174 -3.98 11.00 -19.25
CA LEU A 174 -2.75 10.20 -19.34
C LEU A 174 -1.52 11.04 -19.67
N ARG A 175 -1.63 12.02 -20.58
CA ARG A 175 -0.51 12.92 -20.89
C ARG A 175 -0.14 13.77 -19.67
N LYS A 176 -1.12 14.34 -18.97
CA LYS A 176 -0.89 15.10 -17.74
C LYS A 176 -0.22 14.26 -16.66
N THR A 177 -0.63 12.99 -16.54
CA THR A 177 -0.01 12.00 -15.66
C THR A 177 1.47 11.79 -16.02
N ALA A 178 1.77 11.58 -17.30
CA ALA A 178 3.15 11.42 -17.80
C ALA A 178 4.01 12.68 -17.60
N GLU A 179 3.45 13.87 -17.82
CA GLU A 179 4.10 15.15 -17.54
C GLU A 179 4.45 15.30 -16.05
N THR A 180 3.57 14.81 -15.17
CA THR A 180 3.81 14.80 -13.72
C THR A 180 4.95 13.85 -13.36
N ILE A 181 4.93 12.61 -13.89
CA ILE A 181 6.01 11.63 -13.70
C ILE A 181 7.35 12.19 -14.18
N ARG A 182 7.35 12.93 -15.29
CA ARG A 182 8.55 13.55 -15.89
C ARG A 182 9.27 14.52 -14.94
N LEU A 183 8.62 15.01 -13.88
CA LEU A 183 9.27 15.81 -12.84
C LEU A 183 10.37 15.04 -12.09
N GLY A 184 10.38 13.70 -12.16
CA GLY A 184 11.43 12.87 -11.58
C GLY A 184 11.30 12.64 -10.07
N THR A 185 10.12 12.89 -9.51
CA THR A 185 9.83 12.72 -8.08
C THR A 185 9.33 11.32 -7.71
N GLY A 186 9.00 10.49 -8.71
CA GLY A 186 8.43 9.15 -8.51
C GLY A 186 6.90 9.11 -8.34
N ILE A 187 6.22 10.25 -8.49
CA ILE A 187 4.76 10.40 -8.37
C ILE A 187 4.19 10.95 -9.69
N PRO A 188 2.99 10.54 -10.13
CA PRO A 188 2.15 9.51 -9.52
C PRO A 188 2.57 8.07 -9.83
N GLN A 189 2.14 7.16 -8.97
CA GLN A 189 2.14 5.71 -9.22
C GLN A 189 1.07 5.35 -10.25
N ILE A 190 1.20 4.18 -10.90
CA ILE A 190 0.25 3.71 -11.91
C ILE A 190 -0.35 2.37 -11.48
N PHE A 191 -1.69 2.29 -11.45
CA PHE A 191 -2.46 1.10 -11.07
C PHE A 191 -3.37 0.67 -12.22
N ASN A 192 -3.36 -0.62 -12.56
CA ASN A 192 -4.04 -1.17 -13.72
C ASN A 192 -5.39 -1.81 -13.30
N ASP A 193 -6.50 -1.18 -13.68
CA ASP A 193 -7.85 -1.65 -13.33
C ASP A 193 -8.15 -3.03 -13.95
N GLU A 194 -7.65 -3.33 -15.16
CA GLU A 194 -7.83 -4.61 -15.85
C GLU A 194 -7.17 -5.80 -15.14
N VAL A 195 -6.23 -5.54 -14.21
CA VAL A 195 -5.64 -6.58 -13.35
C VAL A 195 -6.26 -6.55 -11.96
N VAL A 196 -6.42 -5.37 -11.39
CA VAL A 196 -6.86 -5.19 -10.00
C VAL A 196 -8.32 -5.60 -9.82
N ILE A 197 -9.21 -5.17 -10.70
CA ILE A 197 -10.65 -5.47 -10.57
C ILE A 197 -10.87 -6.99 -10.63
N PRO A 198 -10.34 -7.74 -11.63
CA PRO A 198 -10.45 -9.20 -11.62
C PRO A 198 -9.82 -9.86 -10.39
N ALA A 199 -8.72 -9.32 -9.85
CA ALA A 199 -8.10 -9.85 -8.64
C ALA A 199 -9.06 -9.75 -7.44
N PHE A 200 -9.76 -8.63 -7.27
CA PHE A 200 -10.78 -8.46 -6.23
C PHE A 200 -11.98 -9.39 -6.43
N LEU A 201 -12.49 -9.50 -7.66
CA LEU A 201 -13.58 -10.42 -7.98
C LEU A 201 -13.22 -11.87 -7.62
N ASN A 202 -11.98 -12.29 -7.95
CA ASN A 202 -11.47 -13.61 -7.61
C ASN A 202 -11.34 -13.83 -6.08
N ARG A 203 -11.38 -12.77 -5.27
CA ARG A 203 -11.41 -12.83 -3.80
C ARG A 203 -12.81 -12.63 -3.21
N GLY A 204 -13.85 -12.64 -4.04
CA GLY A 204 -15.25 -12.56 -3.57
C GLY A 204 -15.75 -11.15 -3.30
N VAL A 205 -15.01 -10.13 -3.73
CA VAL A 205 -15.48 -8.73 -3.69
C VAL A 205 -16.50 -8.51 -4.81
N SER A 206 -17.55 -7.72 -4.53
CA SER A 206 -18.55 -7.37 -5.53
C SER A 206 -17.93 -6.55 -6.68
N LEU A 207 -18.54 -6.57 -7.87
CA LEU A 207 -18.03 -5.77 -8.99
C LEU A 207 -18.08 -4.27 -8.70
N ASP A 208 -19.12 -3.81 -8.01
CA ASP A 208 -19.30 -2.40 -7.69
C ASP A 208 -18.21 -1.93 -6.71
N ASP A 209 -17.93 -2.72 -5.66
CA ASP A 209 -16.84 -2.44 -4.72
C ASP A 209 -15.47 -2.55 -5.37
N ALA A 210 -15.27 -3.58 -6.21
CA ALA A 210 -14.02 -3.76 -6.92
C ALA A 210 -13.75 -2.59 -7.86
N ARG A 211 -14.76 -1.99 -8.50
CA ARG A 211 -14.60 -0.78 -9.32
C ARG A 211 -14.25 0.45 -8.49
N ASP A 212 -14.63 0.46 -7.21
CA ASP A 212 -14.37 1.56 -6.29
C ASP A 212 -13.06 1.42 -5.50
N TYR A 213 -12.20 0.45 -5.85
CA TYR A 213 -10.95 0.24 -5.13
C TYR A 213 -10.04 1.48 -5.11
N SER A 214 -9.20 1.51 -4.08
CA SER A 214 -8.06 2.41 -3.95
C SER A 214 -6.84 1.64 -3.44
N VAL A 215 -5.77 2.36 -3.14
CA VAL A 215 -4.56 1.84 -2.53
C VAL A 215 -4.39 2.42 -1.14
N VAL A 216 -3.87 1.58 -0.25
CA VAL A 216 -3.44 1.94 1.09
C VAL A 216 -1.92 1.93 1.12
N GLY A 217 -1.30 3.02 1.57
CA GLY A 217 0.16 3.07 1.73
C GLY A 217 0.92 3.07 0.40
N CYS A 218 1.57 1.97 0.05
CA CYS A 218 2.48 1.89 -1.09
C CYS A 218 1.78 1.40 -2.37
N VAL A 219 1.33 0.15 -2.37
CA VAL A 219 0.72 -0.56 -3.51
C VAL A 219 -0.38 -1.52 -3.09
N GLU A 220 -0.72 -1.51 -1.80
CA GLU A 220 -1.64 -2.46 -1.19
C GLU A 220 -3.09 -2.09 -1.53
N LEU A 221 -3.84 -3.03 -2.10
CA LEU A 221 -5.16 -2.76 -2.68
C LEU A 221 -6.25 -2.87 -1.60
N SER A 222 -7.16 -1.90 -1.56
CA SER A 222 -8.22 -1.85 -0.55
C SER A 222 -9.50 -1.27 -1.13
N ILE A 223 -10.64 -1.54 -0.47
CA ILE A 223 -11.91 -0.88 -0.81
C ILE A 223 -12.16 0.19 0.26
N PRO A 224 -12.16 1.48 -0.10
CA PRO A 224 -12.37 2.57 0.85
C PRO A 224 -13.63 2.37 1.70
N GLY A 225 -13.53 2.58 3.01
CA GLY A 225 -14.66 2.47 3.92
C GLY A 225 -15.21 1.05 4.15
N ARG A 226 -14.68 0.01 3.49
CA ARG A 226 -15.27 -1.35 3.54
C ARG A 226 -14.28 -2.44 3.93
N THR A 227 -12.98 -2.14 3.95
CA THR A 227 -11.94 -3.15 4.15
C THR A 227 -11.14 -2.90 5.43
N TYR A 228 -10.98 -3.95 6.23
CA TYR A 228 -9.87 -4.09 7.17
C TYR A 228 -8.81 -5.01 6.57
N GLY A 229 -7.67 -4.47 6.16
CA GLY A 229 -6.73 -5.22 5.33
C GLY A 229 -5.42 -5.65 5.98
N LEU A 230 -5.05 -5.03 7.12
CA LEU A 230 -3.71 -5.14 7.75
C LEU A 230 -2.62 -5.42 6.71
N HIS A 231 -2.52 -4.50 5.77
CA HIS A 231 -1.98 -4.75 4.44
C HIS A 231 -0.48 -5.05 4.39
N ASP A 232 0.23 -4.78 5.48
CA ASP A 232 1.67 -5.02 5.63
C ASP A 232 1.97 -5.63 7.02
N ILE A 233 1.31 -6.74 7.38
CA ILE A 233 1.46 -7.37 8.70
C ILE A 233 2.78 -8.14 8.84
N ALA A 234 3.34 -8.64 7.74
CA ALA A 234 4.59 -9.39 7.74
C ALA A 234 5.37 -9.27 6.44
N MET A 235 6.69 -9.33 6.56
CA MET A 235 7.65 -9.32 5.46
C MET A 235 8.37 -10.67 5.38
N PHE A 236 8.14 -11.42 4.30
CA PHE A 236 8.67 -12.76 4.08
C PHE A 236 9.89 -12.71 3.15
N ASN A 237 11.07 -13.07 3.68
CA ASN A 237 12.32 -13.09 2.91
C ASN A 237 12.51 -14.43 2.19
N LEU A 238 12.15 -14.47 0.89
CA LEU A 238 12.26 -15.70 0.08
C LEU A 238 13.72 -16.13 -0.13
N LEU A 239 14.64 -15.18 -0.26
CA LEU A 239 16.07 -15.47 -0.44
C LEU A 239 16.68 -16.12 0.79
N LYS A 240 16.22 -15.74 1.99
CA LYS A 240 16.66 -16.37 3.24
C LYS A 240 16.25 -17.84 3.33
N VAL A 241 15.09 -18.20 2.77
CA VAL A 241 14.66 -19.60 2.68
C VAL A 241 15.61 -20.41 1.80
N MET A 242 15.98 -19.87 0.63
CA MET A 242 17.00 -20.49 -0.23
C MET A 242 18.33 -20.68 0.51
N GLU A 243 18.81 -19.64 1.21
CA GLU A 243 20.07 -19.72 1.97
C GLU A 243 20.04 -20.84 3.03
N ILE A 244 18.95 -20.96 3.77
CA ILE A 244 18.77 -22.02 4.78
C ILE A 244 18.87 -23.41 4.13
N VAL A 245 18.13 -23.64 3.04
CA VAL A 245 18.15 -24.93 2.33
C VAL A 245 19.55 -25.24 1.79
N MET A 246 20.24 -24.24 1.25
CA MET A 246 21.60 -24.43 0.76
C MET A 246 22.55 -24.86 1.88
N LEU A 247 22.50 -24.20 3.03
CA LEU A 247 23.35 -24.53 4.17
C LEU A 247 23.03 -25.92 4.76
N GLU A 248 21.75 -26.30 4.81
CA GLU A 248 21.34 -27.65 5.24
C GLU A 248 21.87 -28.77 4.32
N ASN A 249 22.16 -28.46 3.05
CA ASN A 249 22.67 -29.40 2.06
C ASN A 249 24.17 -29.27 1.76
N GLU A 250 24.93 -28.46 2.52
CA GLU A 250 26.36 -28.22 2.25
C GLU A 250 27.19 -29.50 2.16
N SER A 251 26.89 -30.47 3.02
CA SER A 251 27.58 -31.76 3.09
C SER A 251 26.82 -32.89 2.39
N ASN A 252 25.79 -32.59 1.58
CA ASN A 252 25.01 -33.58 0.87
C ASN A 252 25.60 -33.81 -0.54
N PRO A 253 26.33 -34.92 -0.78
CA PRO A 253 26.92 -35.20 -2.08
C PRO A 253 25.87 -35.57 -3.16
N ASP A 254 24.67 -35.97 -2.73
CA ASP A 254 23.61 -36.48 -3.60
C ASP A 254 22.54 -35.42 -3.91
N ILE A 255 22.79 -34.14 -3.58
CA ILE A 255 21.86 -33.07 -3.86
C ILE A 255 21.64 -32.94 -5.38
N THR A 256 20.38 -32.92 -5.78
CA THR A 256 19.94 -32.69 -7.17
C THR A 256 19.25 -31.34 -7.29
N TRP A 257 19.14 -30.82 -8.52
CA TRP A 257 18.40 -29.58 -8.77
C TRP A 257 16.95 -29.68 -8.32
N ASP A 258 16.24 -30.74 -8.72
CA ASP A 258 14.83 -30.92 -8.38
C ASP A 258 14.65 -31.10 -6.86
N GLY A 259 15.53 -31.88 -6.22
CA GLY A 259 15.52 -32.05 -4.77
C GLY A 259 15.79 -30.76 -4.00
N LEU A 260 16.63 -29.86 -4.53
CA LEU A 260 16.87 -28.55 -3.94
C LEU A 260 15.63 -27.66 -4.03
N ILE A 261 14.97 -27.61 -5.20
CA ILE A 261 13.76 -26.82 -5.41
C ILE A 261 12.60 -27.31 -4.54
N ASP A 262 12.43 -28.62 -4.41
CA ASP A 262 11.39 -29.20 -3.55
C ASP A 262 11.63 -28.87 -2.07
N GLN A 263 12.88 -28.94 -1.60
CA GLN A 263 13.22 -28.51 -0.24
C GLN A 263 12.98 -27.01 -0.01
N ILE A 264 13.26 -26.15 -1.00
CA ILE A 264 12.91 -24.72 -0.94
C ILE A 264 11.40 -24.54 -0.80
N ARG A 265 10.60 -25.24 -1.61
CA ARG A 265 9.13 -25.19 -1.51
C ARG A 265 8.64 -25.65 -0.14
N ASP A 266 9.17 -26.74 0.38
CA ASP A 266 8.81 -27.28 1.69
C ASP A 266 9.15 -26.29 2.82
N LYS A 267 10.32 -25.65 2.77
CA LYS A 267 10.68 -24.61 3.75
C LYS A 267 9.85 -23.35 3.60
N ILE A 268 9.47 -22.96 2.38
CA ILE A 268 8.51 -21.86 2.16
C ILE A 268 7.19 -22.19 2.89
N ARG A 269 6.62 -23.39 2.71
CA ARG A 269 5.39 -23.78 3.45
C ARG A 269 5.57 -23.70 4.96
N TYR A 270 6.66 -24.26 5.46
CA TYR A 270 6.98 -24.26 6.89
C TYR A 270 7.03 -22.85 7.47
N TYR A 271 7.78 -21.94 6.84
CA TYR A 271 7.93 -20.57 7.35
C TYR A 271 6.67 -19.72 7.12
N ILE A 272 5.87 -19.98 6.08
CA ILE A 272 4.56 -19.32 5.91
C ILE A 272 3.66 -19.67 7.08
N LYS A 273 3.58 -20.95 7.47
CA LYS A 273 2.78 -21.37 8.62
C LYS A 273 3.17 -20.60 9.89
N LEU A 274 4.47 -20.51 10.19
CA LEU A 274 4.97 -19.75 11.35
C LEU A 274 4.66 -18.25 11.26
N MET A 275 4.79 -17.66 10.06
CA MET A 275 4.44 -16.27 9.83
C MET A 275 2.95 -16.02 10.12
N VAL A 276 2.05 -16.89 9.62
CA VAL A 276 0.60 -16.79 9.85
C VAL A 276 0.28 -16.91 11.34
N GLU A 277 0.89 -17.87 12.05
CA GLU A 277 0.73 -18.01 13.51
C GLU A 277 1.14 -16.72 14.24
N GLY A 278 2.28 -16.13 13.88
CA GLY A 278 2.74 -14.85 14.42
C GLY A 278 1.80 -13.68 14.10
N SER A 279 1.33 -13.59 12.86
CA SER A 279 0.36 -12.57 12.43
C SER A 279 -0.95 -12.66 13.21
N ASN A 280 -1.49 -13.86 13.42
CA ASN A 280 -2.70 -14.06 14.21
C ASN A 280 -2.53 -13.63 15.68
N ILE A 281 -1.35 -13.81 16.27
CA ILE A 281 -1.07 -13.30 17.62
C ILE A 281 -1.14 -11.77 17.66
N CYS A 282 -0.59 -11.09 16.63
CA CYS A 282 -0.70 -9.64 16.52
C CYS A 282 -2.16 -9.18 16.38
N ASP A 283 -2.97 -9.88 15.58
CA ASP A 283 -4.40 -9.60 15.39
C ASP A 283 -5.19 -9.71 16.70
N ILE A 284 -4.95 -10.76 17.50
CA ILE A 284 -5.52 -10.91 18.85
C ILE A 284 -5.12 -9.73 19.73
N GLY A 285 -3.84 -9.33 19.66
CA GLY A 285 -3.32 -8.18 20.40
C GLY A 285 -4.07 -6.89 20.08
N HIS A 286 -4.32 -6.59 18.81
CA HIS A 286 -5.07 -5.40 18.40
C HIS A 286 -6.52 -5.46 18.88
N ARG A 287 -7.19 -6.60 18.73
CA ARG A 287 -8.57 -6.79 19.19
C ARG A 287 -8.72 -6.58 20.68
N ASP A 288 -7.87 -7.22 21.47
CA ASP A 288 -8.04 -7.27 22.93
C ASP A 288 -7.55 -5.98 23.61
N TRP A 289 -6.60 -5.27 23.01
CA TRP A 289 -5.89 -4.17 23.67
C TRP A 289 -5.90 -2.82 22.93
N ALA A 290 -6.27 -2.81 21.65
CA ALA A 290 -6.26 -1.59 20.83
C ALA A 290 -7.46 -1.49 19.86
N PRO A 291 -8.72 -1.64 20.34
CA PRO A 291 -9.89 -1.37 19.50
C PRO A 291 -9.94 0.12 19.12
N VAL A 292 -10.54 0.42 17.96
CA VAL A 292 -10.54 1.76 17.35
C VAL A 292 -11.97 2.19 17.00
N PRO A 293 -12.83 2.44 18.02
CA PRO A 293 -14.27 2.65 17.81
C PRO A 293 -14.60 3.88 16.94
N LEU A 294 -13.79 4.93 16.96
CA LEU A 294 -13.98 6.08 16.08
C LEU A 294 -13.73 5.69 14.63
N LEU A 295 -12.59 5.07 14.30
CA LEU A 295 -12.34 4.56 12.95
C LEU A 295 -13.44 3.58 12.53
N SER A 296 -13.81 2.63 13.38
CA SER A 296 -14.87 1.65 13.12
C SER A 296 -16.21 2.30 12.77
N SER A 297 -16.52 3.48 13.30
CA SER A 297 -17.74 4.22 12.95
C SER A 297 -17.79 4.72 11.50
N PHE A 298 -16.64 4.81 10.82
CA PHE A 298 -16.52 5.20 9.41
C PHE A 298 -16.37 4.01 8.45
N ILE A 299 -16.44 2.79 8.98
CA ILE A 299 -16.28 1.57 8.22
C ILE A 299 -17.64 0.89 8.13
N GLU A 300 -18.07 0.59 6.90
CA GLU A 300 -19.32 -0.08 6.62
C GLU A 300 -19.40 -1.41 7.38
N ASP A 301 -20.62 -1.73 7.81
CA ASP A 301 -21.03 -2.91 8.54
C ASP A 301 -20.58 -2.98 10.02
N CYS A 302 -19.51 -2.29 10.43
CA CYS A 302 -19.05 -2.26 11.84
C CYS A 302 -20.16 -1.80 12.82
N VAL A 303 -20.79 -0.65 12.53
CA VAL A 303 -21.86 -0.09 13.38
C VAL A 303 -23.11 -0.99 13.37
N GLN A 304 -23.46 -1.55 12.21
CA GLN A 304 -24.62 -2.43 12.07
C GLN A 304 -24.43 -3.73 12.85
N HIS A 305 -23.21 -4.28 12.86
CA HIS A 305 -22.86 -5.48 13.62
C HIS A 305 -22.59 -5.19 15.10
N GLY A 306 -22.35 -3.92 15.47
CA GLY A 306 -21.90 -3.56 16.82
C GLY A 306 -20.53 -4.14 17.15
N GLN A 307 -19.66 -4.25 16.15
CA GLN A 307 -18.33 -4.86 16.25
C GLN A 307 -17.26 -3.87 15.80
N ASP A 308 -16.14 -3.83 16.52
CA ASP A 308 -14.99 -3.05 16.09
C ASP A 308 -14.37 -3.63 14.81
N ILE A 309 -13.68 -2.80 14.02
CA ILE A 309 -12.96 -3.25 12.84
C ILE A 309 -11.89 -4.29 13.20
N THR A 310 -11.26 -4.18 14.38
CA THR A 310 -10.29 -5.17 14.89
C THR A 310 -10.93 -6.49 15.32
N GLU A 311 -12.26 -6.56 15.43
CA GLU A 311 -13.04 -7.77 15.69
C GLU A 311 -13.59 -8.40 14.40
N GLY A 312 -13.29 -7.81 13.24
CA GLY A 312 -13.82 -8.25 11.94
C GLY A 312 -15.13 -7.58 11.52
N GLY A 313 -15.49 -6.44 12.12
CA GLY A 313 -16.74 -5.74 11.82
C GLY A 313 -16.88 -5.24 10.37
N ALA A 314 -15.77 -5.10 9.63
CA ALA A 314 -15.77 -4.60 8.26
C ALA A 314 -16.40 -5.59 7.27
N ARG A 315 -16.97 -5.06 6.18
CA ARG A 315 -17.51 -5.84 5.06
C ARG A 315 -16.50 -6.85 4.48
N TYR A 316 -15.25 -6.41 4.33
CA TYR A 316 -14.15 -7.23 3.83
C TYR A 316 -12.99 -7.25 4.82
N ASN A 317 -12.53 -8.43 5.20
CA ASN A 317 -11.40 -8.60 6.11
C ASN A 317 -10.30 -9.39 5.41
N PHE A 318 -9.08 -8.83 5.37
CA PHE A 318 -7.89 -9.46 4.81
C PHE A 318 -6.71 -9.28 5.77
N SER A 319 -5.67 -10.07 5.57
CA SER A 319 -4.34 -9.85 6.16
C SER A 319 -3.30 -9.92 5.05
N GLY A 320 -2.50 -8.87 4.89
CA GLY A 320 -1.55 -8.72 3.78
C GLY A 320 -0.11 -9.02 4.17
N VAL A 321 0.52 -10.00 3.51
CA VAL A 321 1.92 -10.38 3.71
C VAL A 321 2.76 -10.14 2.47
N GLN A 322 3.99 -9.67 2.64
CA GLN A 322 4.84 -9.22 1.54
C GLN A 322 5.93 -10.25 1.23
N GLY A 323 6.00 -10.73 -0.01
CA GLY A 323 7.11 -11.56 -0.47
C GLY A 323 8.26 -10.69 -0.98
N ILE A 324 9.45 -10.83 -0.41
CA ILE A 324 10.62 -9.97 -0.71
C ILE A 324 11.73 -10.77 -1.40
N GLY A 325 12.40 -10.12 -2.36
CA GLY A 325 13.66 -10.59 -2.95
C GLY A 325 13.49 -11.55 -4.12
N ILE A 326 12.37 -11.47 -4.84
CA ILE A 326 12.06 -12.42 -5.92
C ILE A 326 13.05 -12.35 -7.09
N ALA A 327 13.49 -11.16 -7.48
CA ALA A 327 14.50 -11.00 -8.55
C ALA A 327 15.84 -11.62 -8.14
N ASN A 328 16.29 -11.35 -6.91
CA ASN A 328 17.52 -11.93 -6.36
C ASN A 328 17.43 -13.46 -6.29
N LEU A 329 16.29 -13.99 -5.86
CA LEU A 329 16.04 -15.43 -5.82
C LEU A 329 16.14 -16.04 -7.22
N SER A 330 15.49 -15.43 -8.21
CA SER A 330 15.51 -15.91 -9.59
C SER A 330 16.92 -15.95 -10.16
N ASP A 331 17.65 -14.84 -10.08
CA ASP A 331 19.02 -14.74 -10.57
C ASP A 331 19.96 -15.71 -9.86
N SER A 332 19.81 -15.85 -8.53
CA SER A 332 20.64 -16.76 -7.73
C SER A 332 20.40 -18.21 -8.11
N LEU A 333 19.13 -18.60 -8.28
CA LEU A 333 18.75 -19.95 -8.66
C LEU A 333 19.18 -20.28 -10.09
N HIS A 334 19.01 -19.35 -11.03
CA HIS A 334 19.48 -19.53 -12.41
C HIS A 334 21.01 -19.72 -12.47
N ALA A 335 21.76 -18.86 -11.78
CA ALA A 335 23.21 -18.96 -11.75
C ALA A 335 23.71 -20.21 -11.01
N LEU A 336 23.04 -20.61 -9.92
CA LEU A 336 23.34 -21.83 -9.18
C LEU A 336 23.09 -23.07 -10.04
N LYS A 337 21.93 -23.15 -10.71
CA LYS A 337 21.57 -24.23 -11.64
C LYS A 337 22.65 -24.43 -12.68
N GLY A 338 23.01 -23.33 -13.34
CA GLY A 338 24.00 -23.35 -14.40
C GLY A 338 25.41 -23.69 -13.93
N MET A 339 25.90 -23.07 -12.85
CA MET A 339 27.27 -23.31 -12.37
C MET A 339 27.47 -24.72 -11.80
N VAL A 340 26.50 -25.23 -11.04
CA VAL A 340 26.65 -26.44 -10.24
C VAL A 340 26.08 -27.67 -10.95
N PHE A 341 24.85 -27.58 -11.47
CA PHE A 341 24.13 -28.75 -11.96
C PHE A 341 24.30 -28.97 -13.47
N GLU A 342 24.36 -27.90 -14.26
CA GLU A 342 24.45 -28.01 -15.73
C GLU A 342 25.91 -28.01 -16.21
N GLN A 343 26.63 -26.92 -15.96
CA GLN A 343 28.01 -26.73 -16.44
C GLN A 343 29.04 -27.43 -15.55
N LYS A 344 28.66 -27.79 -14.31
CA LYS A 344 29.50 -28.46 -13.31
C LYS A 344 30.88 -27.80 -13.14
N ARG A 345 30.90 -26.46 -13.17
CA ARG A 345 32.12 -25.66 -12.98
C ARG A 345 32.54 -25.55 -11.53
N LEU A 346 31.61 -25.76 -10.61
CA LEU A 346 31.81 -25.85 -9.16
C LEU A 346 30.95 -27.01 -8.64
N SER A 347 31.43 -27.71 -7.63
CA SER A 347 30.57 -28.51 -6.78
C SER A 347 29.69 -27.60 -5.91
N PHE A 348 28.60 -28.18 -5.38
CA PHE A 348 27.69 -27.45 -4.49
C PHE A 348 28.39 -26.92 -3.23
N ALA A 349 29.26 -27.75 -2.62
CA ALA A 349 30.05 -27.39 -1.45
C ALA A 349 31.06 -26.26 -1.76
N GLU A 350 31.71 -26.27 -2.92
CA GLU A 350 32.62 -25.20 -3.33
C GLU A 350 31.88 -23.87 -3.53
N LEU A 351 30.69 -23.88 -4.13
CA LEU A 351 29.87 -22.68 -4.24
C LEU A 351 29.51 -22.12 -2.86
N ILE A 352 29.10 -22.96 -1.91
CA ILE A 352 28.80 -22.54 -0.54
C ILE A 352 30.04 -21.97 0.15
N ALA A 353 31.20 -22.60 0.01
CA ALA A 353 32.44 -22.09 0.58
C ALA A 353 32.79 -20.68 0.04
N VAL A 354 32.60 -20.46 -1.26
CA VAL A 354 32.80 -19.14 -1.89
C VAL A 354 31.81 -18.10 -1.35
N LEU A 355 30.54 -18.47 -1.16
CA LEU A 355 29.53 -17.58 -0.58
C LEU A 355 29.82 -17.25 0.89
N LYS A 356 30.22 -18.24 1.70
CA LYS A 356 30.63 -18.03 3.11
C LYS A 356 31.85 -17.11 3.25
N ALA A 357 32.79 -17.22 2.31
CA ALA A 357 33.94 -16.31 2.23
C ALA A 357 33.57 -14.93 1.65
N ASN A 358 32.29 -14.67 1.34
CA ASN A 358 31.80 -13.43 0.72
C ASN A 358 32.62 -13.03 -0.52
N PHE A 359 33.00 -14.03 -1.34
CA PHE A 359 33.84 -13.85 -2.53
C PHE A 359 35.21 -13.19 -2.31
N GLN A 360 35.73 -13.11 -1.08
CA GLN A 360 36.95 -12.36 -0.74
C GLN A 360 38.26 -13.04 -1.16
N THR A 361 38.22 -14.28 -1.66
CA THR A 361 39.40 -14.97 -2.18
C THR A 361 39.65 -14.59 -3.66
N PRO A 362 40.89 -14.69 -4.16
CA PRO A 362 41.18 -14.42 -5.58
C PRO A 362 40.32 -15.26 -6.55
N GLU A 363 40.02 -16.50 -6.17
CA GLU A 363 39.12 -17.39 -6.90
C GLU A 363 37.66 -16.96 -6.75
N GLY A 364 37.25 -16.55 -5.54
CA GLY A 364 35.92 -16.02 -5.25
C GLY A 364 35.59 -14.79 -6.08
N GLU A 365 36.54 -13.86 -6.26
CA GLU A 365 36.37 -12.69 -7.12
C GLU A 365 36.12 -13.07 -8.58
N LYS A 366 36.87 -14.05 -9.11
CA LYS A 366 36.67 -14.57 -10.47
C LYS A 366 35.30 -15.24 -10.63
N ILE A 367 34.86 -15.99 -9.62
CA ILE A 367 33.54 -16.62 -9.60
C ILE A 367 32.44 -15.55 -9.55
N ARG A 368 32.56 -14.55 -8.68
CA ARG A 368 31.62 -13.41 -8.60
C ARG A 368 31.49 -12.70 -9.94
N ALA A 369 32.62 -12.39 -10.59
CA ALA A 369 32.63 -11.76 -11.91
C ALA A 369 31.92 -12.64 -12.95
N ARG A 370 32.05 -13.96 -12.89
CA ARG A 370 31.31 -14.87 -13.77
C ARG A 370 29.81 -14.89 -13.47
N LEU A 371 29.41 -15.00 -12.20
CA LEU A 371 28.00 -15.01 -11.79
C LEU A 371 27.25 -13.75 -12.26
N ILE A 372 27.93 -12.60 -12.20
CA ILE A 372 27.40 -11.31 -12.64
C ILE A 372 27.32 -11.23 -14.17
N ASN A 373 28.40 -11.58 -14.88
CA ASN A 373 28.54 -11.23 -16.30
C ASN A 373 28.26 -12.35 -17.30
N ARG A 374 28.06 -13.59 -16.85
CA ARG A 374 27.89 -14.77 -17.73
C ARG A 374 26.58 -15.51 -17.55
N PHE A 375 25.74 -15.07 -16.62
CA PHE A 375 24.41 -15.59 -16.43
C PHE A 375 23.41 -14.50 -16.75
N GLU A 376 22.35 -14.89 -17.43
CA GLU A 376 21.22 -14.02 -17.70
C GLU A 376 20.56 -13.58 -16.38
N LYS A 377 19.76 -12.51 -16.47
CA LYS A 377 19.18 -11.83 -15.30
C LYS A 377 17.71 -11.55 -15.53
N TYR A 378 16.94 -11.62 -14.45
CA TYR A 378 15.52 -11.31 -14.42
C TYR A 378 15.24 -9.90 -14.94
N GLY A 379 14.17 -9.75 -15.73
CA GLY A 379 13.78 -8.45 -16.29
C GLY A 379 14.45 -8.10 -17.62
N ASN A 380 15.03 -9.08 -18.31
CA ASN A 380 15.57 -8.95 -19.68
C ASN A 380 14.76 -9.74 -20.72
N ASP A 381 13.53 -10.18 -20.37
CA ASP A 381 12.66 -10.98 -21.25
C ASP A 381 13.29 -12.32 -21.63
N ILE A 382 13.72 -13.07 -20.62
CA ILE A 382 14.43 -14.34 -20.77
C ILE A 382 13.66 -15.40 -20.00
N ASP A 383 12.86 -16.18 -20.74
CA ASP A 383 11.93 -17.17 -20.20
C ASP A 383 12.54 -18.09 -19.14
N GLU A 384 13.78 -18.56 -19.34
CA GLU A 384 14.42 -19.46 -18.38
C GLU A 384 14.64 -18.81 -17.01
N VAL A 385 14.96 -17.51 -16.96
CA VAL A 385 15.16 -16.77 -15.70
C VAL A 385 13.82 -16.28 -15.16
N ASP A 386 12.95 -15.81 -16.03
CA ASP A 386 11.67 -15.20 -15.63
C ASP A 386 10.69 -16.26 -15.10
N ASN A 387 10.69 -17.48 -15.65
CA ASN A 387 9.81 -18.56 -15.19
C ASN A 387 10.18 -19.08 -13.79
N ILE A 388 11.46 -19.05 -13.38
CA ILE A 388 11.86 -19.37 -12.00
C ILE A 388 11.15 -18.43 -11.01
N SER A 389 11.13 -17.12 -11.33
CA SER A 389 10.46 -16.12 -10.51
C SER A 389 8.95 -16.32 -10.49
N ALA A 390 8.34 -16.61 -11.65
CA ALA A 390 6.90 -16.79 -11.79
C ALA A 390 6.41 -18.00 -10.99
N ASP A 391 7.12 -19.12 -11.09
CA ASP A 391 6.76 -20.37 -10.43
C ASP A 391 6.86 -20.27 -8.91
N LEU A 392 7.99 -19.78 -8.38
CA LEU A 392 8.20 -19.68 -6.93
C LEU A 392 7.33 -18.60 -6.29
N LEU A 393 7.12 -17.47 -6.96
CA LEU A 393 6.21 -16.44 -6.47
C LEU A 393 4.76 -16.94 -6.49
N ARG A 394 4.34 -17.63 -7.56
CA ARG A 394 3.01 -18.26 -7.63
C ARG A 394 2.83 -19.28 -6.51
N PHE A 395 3.85 -20.12 -6.26
CA PHE A 395 3.83 -21.08 -5.18
C PHE A 395 3.67 -20.39 -3.82
N TYR A 396 4.47 -19.37 -3.52
CA TYR A 396 4.33 -18.55 -2.31
C TYR A 396 2.92 -17.98 -2.15
N CYS A 397 2.38 -17.32 -3.18
CA CYS A 397 1.03 -16.74 -3.13
C CYS A 397 -0.05 -17.81 -2.91
N LYS A 398 0.05 -18.96 -3.60
CA LYS A 398 -0.91 -20.07 -3.48
C LYS A 398 -0.83 -20.77 -2.12
N GLU A 399 0.35 -20.79 -1.50
CA GLU A 399 0.51 -21.31 -0.15
C GLU A 399 -0.10 -20.37 0.87
N VAL A 400 0.20 -19.06 0.81
CA VAL A 400 -0.43 -18.03 1.67
C VAL A 400 -1.96 -18.05 1.54
N GLU A 401 -2.50 -18.29 0.34
CA GLU A 401 -3.94 -18.39 0.08
C GLU A 401 -4.65 -19.54 0.82
N GLN A 402 -3.93 -20.52 1.36
CA GLN A 402 -4.55 -21.64 2.09
C GLN A 402 -4.92 -21.26 3.52
N TYR A 403 -4.36 -20.17 4.04
CA TYR A 403 -4.54 -19.75 5.41
C TYR A 403 -5.66 -18.70 5.53
N LEU A 404 -6.40 -18.81 6.62
CA LEU A 404 -7.42 -17.83 7.03
C LEU A 404 -6.84 -16.96 8.14
N SER A 405 -7.13 -15.67 8.09
CA SER A 405 -6.96 -14.79 9.24
C SER A 405 -8.04 -15.07 10.28
N LEU A 406 -7.83 -14.58 11.50
CA LEU A 406 -8.79 -14.75 12.61
C LEU A 406 -10.21 -14.25 12.28
N TYR A 407 -10.32 -13.20 11.46
CA TYR A 407 -11.57 -12.51 11.15
C TYR A 407 -12.20 -12.93 9.82
N THR A 408 -11.54 -13.82 9.08
CA THR A 408 -12.10 -14.46 7.86
C THR A 408 -12.73 -15.82 8.15
N SER A 409 -12.80 -16.22 9.43
CA SER A 409 -13.53 -17.41 9.85
C SER A 409 -15.00 -17.05 10.11
N PRO A 410 -15.96 -17.65 9.39
CA PRO A 410 -17.36 -17.51 9.77
C PRO A 410 -17.58 -18.06 11.17
N SER A 411 -18.56 -17.51 11.90
CA SER A 411 -19.01 -18.04 13.18
C SER A 411 -19.22 -19.57 13.08
N PRO A 412 -19.16 -20.34 14.19
CA PRO A 412 -19.39 -21.79 14.15
C PRO A 412 -20.70 -22.23 13.46
N ARG A 413 -21.65 -21.31 13.24
CA ARG A 413 -22.94 -21.56 12.58
C ARG A 413 -22.93 -21.39 11.05
N ASP A 414 -21.92 -20.76 10.45
CA ASP A 414 -21.95 -20.35 9.04
C ASP A 414 -20.82 -20.95 8.19
N ARG A 415 -20.48 -22.22 8.44
CA ARG A 415 -19.39 -22.94 7.72
C ARG A 415 -19.58 -23.13 6.21
N GLU A 416 -20.66 -22.63 5.61
CA GLU A 416 -20.98 -22.85 4.19
C GLU A 416 -20.96 -21.63 3.27
N LYS A 417 -20.67 -20.40 3.74
CA LYS A 417 -20.53 -19.25 2.83
C LYS A 417 -19.36 -18.35 3.25
N THR A 418 -18.56 -17.94 2.26
CA THR A 418 -17.38 -17.06 2.32
C THR A 418 -16.13 -17.60 3.04
N ARG A 419 -15.20 -18.15 2.25
CA ARG A 419 -13.76 -18.27 2.60
C ARG A 419 -13.05 -17.08 1.96
N MET A 420 -12.49 -16.15 2.74
CA MET A 420 -11.63 -15.09 2.20
C MET A 420 -10.18 -15.35 2.67
N PRO A 421 -9.26 -15.73 1.77
CA PRO A 421 -7.89 -16.01 2.14
C PRO A 421 -6.99 -14.76 2.18
N SER A 422 -5.88 -14.83 2.91
CA SER A 422 -4.86 -13.76 3.03
C SER A 422 -4.30 -13.26 1.69
N PHE A 423 -3.84 -12.01 1.68
CA PHE A 423 -3.33 -11.30 0.50
C PHE A 423 -1.80 -11.39 0.45
N ALA A 424 -1.23 -11.68 -0.71
CA ALA A 424 0.21 -11.60 -0.95
C ALA A 424 0.49 -10.49 -1.95
N LEU A 425 1.19 -9.43 -1.52
CA LEU A 425 1.60 -8.33 -2.39
C LEU A 425 3.07 -8.45 -2.79
N LYS A 426 3.35 -8.05 -4.02
CA LYS A 426 4.67 -8.09 -4.65
C LYS A 426 5.36 -6.75 -4.40
N LYS A 427 6.32 -6.68 -3.48
CA LYS A 427 7.29 -5.59 -3.45
C LYS A 427 8.48 -6.01 -4.32
N LYS A 428 8.76 -5.23 -5.38
CA LYS A 428 9.88 -5.47 -6.30
C LYS A 428 11.22 -5.37 -5.58
#